data_AF-A0A7V6API6-F1
#
_entry.id   AF-A0A7V6API6-F1
#
_cell.length_a   1.000
_cell.length_b   1.000
_cell.length_c   1.000
_cell.angle_alpha   90.00
_cell.angle_beta   90.00
_cell.angle_gamma   90.00
#
_symmetry.space_group_name_H-M   'P 1'
#
loop_
_entity.id
_entity.type
_entity.pdbx_description
1 polymer ?
#
loop_
_entity_poly.entity_id
_entity_poly.type
_entity_poly.pdbx_seq_one_letter_code
_entity_poly.pdbx_strand_id
1 'polypeptide(L)'
;MRSFKIFAIGLMATVSVFGMSITQSAIESSARAVLASHGTSAIRLGAGAPESFGEARDIGEIVPILSNSGRTLAFVVNLEPKGYMVFSADFRIDPLLAFSYLCDFSFDESPRNALLNMIRADIESRSEALPYTAQSTIDRNHRLWRELLENHHAPSFAPMSIRGPLMDTRWHQSSPYNDFCPIDPETGDRCVVGCTATSMAQIINYWEYPTSVHFDDTESYWSDSTEPPIWIEAATATIESIDYNGAGVHPDNRMKAAISWAA
;
A
#
# COMPACT_ATOMS: atom_id res chain seq x y z
N MET A 1 31.68 -36.19 35.15
CA MET A 1 30.49 -35.34 34.92
C MET A 1 30.24 -35.29 33.42
N ARG A 2 29.01 -35.63 33.01
CA ARG A 2 28.62 -35.86 31.60
C ARG A 2 28.59 -34.53 30.82
N SER A 3 29.10 -34.58 29.60
CA SER A 3 29.08 -33.50 28.61
C SER A 3 27.67 -33.31 28.03
N PHE A 4 27.26 -32.06 27.80
CA PHE A 4 26.15 -31.74 26.92
C PHE A 4 26.62 -30.72 25.88
N LYS A 5 26.82 -31.18 24.64
CA LYS A 5 26.95 -30.31 23.46
C LYS A 5 25.55 -30.09 22.91
N ILE A 6 25.10 -28.85 22.89
CA ILE A 6 23.83 -28.45 22.26
C ILE A 6 24.13 -28.30 20.76
N PHE A 7 23.63 -29.23 19.96
CA PHE A 7 23.55 -29.07 18.51
C PHE A 7 22.31 -28.24 18.21
N ALA A 8 22.50 -26.99 17.76
CA ALA A 8 21.44 -26.21 17.14
C ALA A 8 21.21 -26.77 15.73
N ILE A 9 20.17 -27.60 15.59
CA ILE A 9 19.70 -28.08 14.29
C ILE A 9 18.81 -26.99 13.72
N GLY A 10 19.36 -26.19 12.80
CA GLY A 10 18.58 -25.28 11.97
C GLY A 10 17.66 -26.10 11.07
N LEU A 11 16.37 -26.01 11.32
CA LEU A 11 15.33 -26.67 10.53
C LEU A 11 15.13 -25.86 9.23
N MET A 12 15.85 -26.20 8.16
CA MET A 12 15.47 -25.79 6.80
C MET A 12 14.21 -26.56 6.42
N ALA A 13 13.05 -25.91 6.50
CA ALA A 13 11.81 -26.45 5.96
C ALA A 13 11.81 -26.28 4.43
N THR A 14 12.30 -27.29 3.70
CA THR A 14 12.05 -27.42 2.26
C THR A 14 10.82 -28.29 2.04
N VAL A 15 9.68 -27.68 1.74
CA VAL A 15 8.51 -28.39 1.20
C VAL A 15 8.68 -28.43 -0.32
N SER A 16 8.98 -29.62 -0.85
CA SER A 16 9.09 -29.85 -2.29
C SER A 16 7.93 -30.72 -2.75
N VAL A 17 6.98 -30.13 -3.48
CA VAL A 17 6.08 -30.84 -4.40
C VAL A 17 5.91 -29.95 -5.64
N PHE A 18 6.45 -30.40 -6.77
CA PHE A 18 6.29 -29.88 -8.15
C PHE A 18 5.89 -28.40 -8.31
N GLY A 19 6.92 -27.56 -8.40
CA GLY A 19 6.88 -26.13 -8.72
C GLY A 19 8.12 -25.53 -8.06
N MET A 20 9.03 -24.91 -8.82
CA MET A 20 10.19 -24.24 -8.21
C MET A 20 9.67 -23.21 -7.23
N SER A 21 9.76 -23.47 -5.93
CA SER A 21 9.43 -22.49 -4.91
C SER A 21 10.50 -21.41 -4.95
N ILE A 22 10.07 -20.15 -4.95
CA ILE A 22 11.01 -19.03 -4.94
C ILE A 22 11.68 -19.01 -3.56
N THR A 23 13.01 -19.10 -3.53
CA THR A 23 13.77 -19.10 -2.27
C THR A 23 13.98 -17.67 -1.77
N GLN A 24 14.18 -17.49 -0.46
CA GLN A 24 14.55 -16.17 0.10
C GLN A 24 15.83 -15.61 -0.54
N SER A 25 16.83 -16.46 -0.85
CA SER A 25 18.05 -16.02 -1.53
C SER A 25 17.81 -15.52 -2.96
N ALA A 26 16.84 -16.10 -3.67
CA ALA A 26 16.41 -15.66 -4.99
C ALA A 26 15.71 -14.28 -4.91
N ILE A 27 14.87 -14.07 -3.87
CA ILE A 27 14.24 -12.79 -3.60
C ILE A 27 15.27 -11.71 -3.24
N GLU A 28 16.21 -12.01 -2.35
CA GLU A 28 17.29 -11.08 -1.99
C GLU A 28 18.09 -10.65 -3.22
N SER A 29 18.50 -11.62 -4.06
CA SER A 29 19.25 -11.34 -5.29
C SER A 29 18.45 -10.47 -6.26
N SER A 30 17.15 -10.74 -6.39
CA SER A 30 16.24 -9.94 -7.23
C SER A 30 16.09 -8.51 -6.70
N ALA A 31 15.95 -8.34 -5.39
CA ALA A 31 15.87 -7.03 -4.75
C ALA A 31 17.15 -6.21 -4.96
N ARG A 32 18.33 -6.83 -4.85
CA ARG A 32 19.62 -6.19 -5.17
C ARG A 32 19.71 -5.76 -6.63
N ALA A 33 19.23 -6.60 -7.56
CA ALA A 33 19.17 -6.25 -8.98
C ALA A 33 18.27 -5.03 -9.24
N VAL A 34 17.11 -4.94 -8.56
CA VAL A 34 16.20 -3.77 -8.63
C VAL A 34 16.85 -2.53 -8.03
N LEU A 35 17.51 -2.61 -6.89
CA LEU A 35 18.22 -1.45 -6.30
C LEU A 35 19.34 -0.95 -7.23
N ALA A 36 20.12 -1.87 -7.80
CA ALA A 36 21.20 -1.52 -8.71
C ALA A 36 20.68 -0.83 -9.97
N SER A 37 19.55 -1.29 -10.53
CA SER A 37 18.94 -0.69 -11.72
C SER A 37 18.29 0.65 -11.42
N HIS A 38 17.61 0.83 -10.28
CA HIS A 38 16.97 2.09 -9.92
C HIS A 38 17.98 3.16 -9.49
N GLY A 39 19.16 2.75 -8.99
CA GLY A 39 20.28 3.65 -8.72
C GLY A 39 21.07 4.09 -9.96
N THR A 40 21.02 3.33 -11.05
CA THR A 40 21.77 3.62 -12.31
C THR A 40 20.88 4.13 -13.45
N SER A 41 19.65 3.64 -13.53
CA SER A 41 18.62 4.21 -14.38
C SER A 41 18.21 5.50 -13.70
N ALA A 42 18.60 6.63 -14.27
CA ALA A 42 17.96 7.89 -13.99
C ALA A 42 16.44 7.68 -14.13
N ILE A 43 15.77 7.39 -13.02
CA ILE A 43 14.45 7.91 -12.76
C ILE A 43 14.65 9.37 -13.13
N ARG A 44 14.10 9.78 -14.28
CA ARG A 44 14.02 11.20 -14.61
C ARG A 44 13.00 11.73 -13.63
N LEU A 45 13.47 11.92 -12.40
CA LEU A 45 12.80 12.61 -11.32
C LEU A 45 12.40 13.93 -11.98
N GLY A 46 11.11 14.08 -12.26
CA GLY A 46 10.60 15.39 -12.64
C GLY A 46 10.97 16.38 -11.55
N ALA A 47 11.00 17.68 -11.86
CA ALA A 47 11.09 18.70 -10.83
C ALA A 47 10.02 18.40 -9.76
N GLY A 48 10.45 18.04 -8.54
CA GLY A 48 9.56 17.67 -7.43
C GLY A 48 9.69 16.24 -6.88
N ALA A 49 10.52 15.36 -7.44
CA ALA A 49 10.71 14.06 -6.82
C ALA A 49 11.55 14.16 -5.52
N PRO A 50 11.22 13.42 -4.44
CA PRO A 50 11.91 13.52 -3.17
C PRO A 50 13.40 13.15 -3.27
N GLU A 51 14.28 13.91 -2.61
CA GLU A 51 15.74 13.67 -2.56
C GLU A 51 16.09 12.24 -2.09
N SER A 52 15.25 11.66 -1.24
CA SER A 52 15.40 10.30 -0.70
C SER A 52 15.39 9.19 -1.77
N PHE A 53 14.94 9.44 -3.00
CA PHE A 53 15.08 8.46 -4.09
C PHE A 53 16.54 8.20 -4.48
N GLY A 54 17.46 9.12 -4.19
CA GLY A 54 18.89 8.97 -4.47
C GLY A 54 19.70 8.32 -3.35
N GLU A 55 19.11 8.05 -2.18
CA GLU A 55 19.82 7.44 -1.06
C GLU A 55 20.16 5.96 -1.32
N ALA A 56 21.40 5.58 -1.00
CA ALA A 56 21.82 4.19 -1.00
C ALA A 56 20.99 3.40 0.02
N ARG A 57 20.57 2.20 -0.36
CA ARG A 57 19.74 1.32 0.47
C ARG A 57 20.32 -0.07 0.53
N ASP A 58 20.20 -0.67 1.71
CA ASP A 58 20.54 -2.06 1.95
C ASP A 58 19.28 -2.92 2.07
N ILE A 59 19.44 -4.23 1.86
CA ILE A 59 18.38 -5.21 2.05
C ILE A 59 18.29 -5.55 3.55
N GLY A 60 17.13 -5.29 4.13
CA GLY A 60 16.76 -5.68 5.48
C GLY A 60 16.07 -7.04 5.53
N GLU A 61 15.16 -7.21 6.48
CA GLU A 61 14.42 -8.46 6.67
C GLU A 61 13.51 -8.81 5.48
N ILE A 62 13.42 -10.11 5.15
CA ILE A 62 12.51 -10.65 4.14
C ILE A 62 11.39 -11.43 4.83
N VAL A 63 10.18 -10.89 4.77
CA VAL A 63 8.99 -11.42 5.46
C VAL A 63 7.98 -11.95 4.44
N PRO A 64 7.50 -13.20 4.56
CA PRO A 64 6.48 -13.73 3.65
C PRO A 64 5.08 -13.18 3.96
N ILE A 65 4.31 -12.87 2.92
CA ILE A 65 2.86 -12.68 3.01
C ILE A 65 2.21 -14.03 2.74
N LEU A 66 1.41 -14.50 3.69
CA LEU A 66 0.71 -15.78 3.60
C LEU A 66 -0.76 -15.58 3.24
N SER A 67 -1.33 -16.58 2.55
CA SER A 67 -2.77 -16.77 2.43
C SER A 67 -3.37 -17.31 3.73
N ASN A 68 -4.70 -17.32 3.81
CA ASN A 68 -5.43 -17.97 4.91
C ASN A 68 -5.14 -19.48 5.03
N SER A 69 -4.69 -20.12 3.95
CA SER A 69 -4.29 -21.53 3.93
C SER A 69 -2.81 -21.77 4.25
N GLY A 70 -2.05 -20.72 4.59
CA GLY A 70 -0.62 -20.81 4.89
C GLY A 70 0.28 -20.92 3.66
N ARG A 71 -0.25 -20.71 2.45
CA ARG A 71 0.54 -20.65 1.21
C ARG A 71 1.21 -19.29 1.12
N THR A 72 2.50 -19.25 0.80
CA THR A 72 3.20 -17.98 0.51
C THR A 72 2.65 -17.37 -0.78
N LEU A 73 2.16 -16.14 -0.69
CA LEU A 73 1.65 -15.34 -1.80
C LEU A 73 2.73 -14.41 -2.36
N ALA A 74 3.46 -13.75 -1.47
CA ALA A 74 4.51 -12.79 -1.80
C ALA A 74 5.58 -12.74 -0.70
N PHE A 75 6.66 -12.03 -0.98
CA PHE A 75 7.72 -11.69 -0.04
C PHE A 75 7.88 -10.18 0.03
N VAL A 76 7.84 -9.62 1.23
CA VAL A 76 8.21 -8.23 1.49
C VAL A 76 9.67 -8.19 1.89
N VAL A 77 10.46 -7.43 1.13
CA VAL A 77 11.85 -7.13 1.42
C VAL A 77 11.91 -5.73 2.02
N ASN A 78 12.17 -5.62 3.31
CA ASN A 78 12.38 -4.33 3.97
C ASN A 78 13.69 -3.72 3.48
N LEU A 79 13.74 -2.40 3.35
CA LEU A 79 14.93 -1.67 2.93
C LEU A 79 15.43 -0.81 4.07
N GLU A 80 16.75 -0.77 4.25
CA GLU A 80 17.42 0.08 5.23
C GLU A 80 18.04 1.29 4.54
N PRO A 81 17.92 2.52 5.07
CA PRO A 81 17.27 2.88 6.33
C PRO A 81 15.74 3.00 6.24
N LYS A 82 15.18 2.93 5.03
CA LYS A 82 13.73 3.08 4.83
C LYS A 82 13.25 2.48 3.51
N GLY A 83 12.07 1.88 3.55
CA GLY A 83 11.34 1.42 2.38
C GLY A 83 11.06 -0.07 2.37
N TYR A 84 10.46 -0.52 1.27
CA TYR A 84 10.20 -1.93 1.04
C TYR A 84 10.10 -2.24 -0.46
N MET A 85 10.22 -3.52 -0.80
CA MET A 85 9.82 -4.10 -2.09
C MET A 85 8.95 -5.33 -1.84
N VAL A 86 7.92 -5.53 -2.66
CA VAL A 86 7.04 -6.70 -2.58
C VAL A 86 7.23 -7.52 -3.83
N PHE A 87 7.70 -8.76 -3.66
CA PHE A 87 7.90 -9.71 -4.74
C PHE A 87 6.85 -10.82 -4.74
N SER A 88 6.40 -11.24 -5.92
CA SER A 88 5.52 -12.42 -6.03
C SER A 88 6.24 -13.69 -5.62
N ALA A 89 5.50 -14.67 -5.08
CA ALA A 89 6.01 -16.02 -4.81
C ALA A 89 5.78 -17.01 -5.98
N ASP A 90 5.27 -16.55 -7.13
CA ASP A 90 4.99 -17.38 -8.31
C ASP A 90 5.66 -16.81 -9.57
N PHE A 91 6.49 -17.62 -10.24
CA PHE A 91 7.21 -17.22 -11.45
C PHE A 91 6.31 -16.84 -12.64
N ARG A 92 5.04 -17.26 -12.61
CA ARG A 92 4.06 -16.95 -13.66
C ARG A 92 3.44 -15.57 -13.48
N ILE A 93 3.64 -14.94 -12.33
CA ILE A 93 3.16 -13.59 -11.99
C ILE A 93 4.34 -12.61 -12.07
N ASP A 94 4.07 -11.33 -12.37
CA ASP A 94 5.08 -10.28 -12.42
C ASP A 94 5.93 -10.25 -11.12
N PRO A 95 7.26 -10.10 -11.23
CA PRO A 95 8.16 -10.29 -10.09
C PRO A 95 8.00 -9.23 -9.00
N LEU A 96 8.01 -7.94 -9.36
CA LEU A 96 7.92 -6.82 -8.44
C LEU A 96 6.50 -6.24 -8.47
N LEU A 97 5.74 -6.47 -7.40
CA LEU A 97 4.34 -6.08 -7.28
C LEU A 97 4.15 -4.66 -6.76
N ALA A 98 4.99 -4.25 -5.80
CA ALA A 98 4.98 -2.93 -5.20
C ALA A 98 6.35 -2.58 -4.63
N PHE A 99 6.63 -1.29 -4.47
CA PHE A 99 7.79 -0.83 -3.71
C PHE A 99 7.52 0.57 -3.15
N SER A 100 8.27 0.93 -2.11
CA SER A 100 8.35 2.30 -1.61
C SER A 100 9.76 2.57 -1.11
N TYR A 101 10.25 3.78 -1.35
CA TYR A 101 11.51 4.28 -0.81
C TYR A 101 11.31 5.30 0.31
N LEU A 102 10.05 5.63 0.62
CA LEU A 102 9.68 6.74 1.50
C LEU A 102 8.97 6.28 2.78
N CYS A 103 8.41 5.08 2.79
CA CYS A 103 7.69 4.50 3.91
C CYS A 103 7.96 3.01 4.01
N ASP A 104 7.96 2.51 5.24
CA ASP A 104 8.12 1.09 5.53
C ASP A 104 6.80 0.36 5.37
N PHE A 105 6.89 -0.96 5.18
CA PHE A 105 5.71 -1.80 5.03
C PHE A 105 5.07 -2.06 6.39
N SER A 106 3.74 -1.90 6.48
CA SER A 106 2.98 -2.29 7.68
C SER A 106 2.48 -3.72 7.53
N PHE A 107 2.85 -4.58 8.48
CA PHE A 107 2.34 -5.95 8.60
C PHE A 107 1.15 -6.07 9.55
N ASP A 108 0.53 -4.94 9.93
CA ASP A 108 -0.67 -4.95 10.78
C ASP A 108 -1.80 -5.74 10.10
N GLU A 109 -2.28 -6.80 10.74
CA GLU A 109 -3.33 -7.71 10.26
C GLU A 109 -4.75 -7.13 10.42
N SER A 110 -4.84 -5.80 10.37
CA SER A 110 -6.09 -5.07 10.49
C SER A 110 -6.83 -5.00 9.15
N PRO A 111 -8.18 -5.06 9.15
CA PRO A 111 -8.97 -4.73 7.98
C PRO A 111 -8.66 -3.32 7.41
N ARG A 112 -8.11 -2.42 8.24
CA ARG A 112 -7.73 -1.06 7.85
C ARG A 112 -6.40 -0.99 7.08
N ASN A 113 -5.60 -2.05 7.05
CA ASN A 113 -4.35 -2.10 6.28
C ASN A 113 -4.63 -2.34 4.79
N ALA A 114 -5.04 -1.28 4.09
CA ALA A 114 -5.45 -1.35 2.69
C ALA A 114 -4.36 -1.93 1.78
N LEU A 115 -3.08 -1.62 2.02
CA LEU A 115 -1.97 -2.11 1.20
C LEU A 115 -1.81 -3.64 1.32
N LEU A 116 -1.74 -4.15 2.56
CA LEU A 116 -1.60 -5.60 2.80
C LEU A 116 -2.80 -6.37 2.23
N ASN A 117 -4.01 -5.86 2.47
CA ASN A 117 -5.24 -6.49 1.99
C ASN A 117 -5.34 -6.47 0.46
N MET A 118 -4.94 -5.36 -0.19
CA MET A 118 -4.90 -5.25 -1.64
C MET A 118 -3.88 -6.22 -2.25
N ILE A 119 -2.68 -6.35 -1.67
CA ILE A 119 -1.66 -7.30 -2.16
C ILE A 119 -2.17 -8.74 -2.08
N ARG A 120 -2.79 -9.13 -0.96
CA ARG A 120 -3.39 -10.47 -0.82
C ARG A 120 -4.46 -10.73 -1.89
N ALA A 121 -5.42 -9.82 -1.99
CA ALA A 121 -6.52 -9.94 -2.93
C ALA A 121 -6.05 -9.96 -4.40
N ASP A 122 -5.07 -9.12 -4.77
CA ASP A 122 -4.48 -9.09 -6.10
C ASP A 122 -3.80 -10.42 -6.45
N ILE A 123 -2.93 -10.95 -5.56
CA ILE A 123 -2.20 -12.18 -5.85
C ILE A 123 -3.13 -13.39 -5.89
N GLU A 124 -4.11 -13.45 -5.00
CA GLU A 124 -5.12 -14.52 -5.01
C GLU A 124 -5.92 -14.48 -6.32
N SER A 125 -6.40 -13.30 -6.73
CA SER A 125 -7.12 -13.12 -7.99
C SER A 125 -6.26 -13.49 -9.21
N ARG A 126 -4.99 -13.07 -9.24
CA ARG A 126 -4.06 -13.44 -10.31
C ARG A 126 -3.81 -14.94 -10.36
N SER A 127 -3.65 -15.57 -9.19
CA SER A 127 -3.43 -17.02 -9.07
C SER A 127 -4.61 -17.81 -9.62
N GLU A 128 -5.84 -17.37 -9.32
CA GLU A 128 -7.08 -17.96 -9.85
C GLU A 128 -7.24 -17.73 -11.35
N ALA A 129 -6.77 -16.58 -11.86
CA ALA A 129 -6.82 -16.23 -13.27
C ALA A 129 -5.73 -16.92 -14.14
N LEU A 130 -4.72 -17.56 -13.54
CA LEU A 130 -3.61 -18.19 -14.27
C LEU A 130 -4.05 -19.18 -15.38
N PRO A 131 -5.05 -20.07 -15.17
CA PRO A 131 -5.52 -20.97 -16.22
C PRO A 131 -6.10 -20.26 -17.45
N TYR A 132 -6.52 -19.01 -17.29
CA TYR A 132 -7.12 -18.16 -18.33
C TYR A 132 -6.15 -17.10 -18.86
N THR A 133 -4.95 -17.00 -18.27
CA THR A 133 -3.95 -16.01 -18.64
C THR A 133 -3.26 -16.42 -19.93
N ALA A 134 -3.15 -15.49 -20.89
CA ALA A 134 -2.48 -15.75 -22.15
C ALA A 134 -1.03 -16.21 -21.95
N GLN A 135 -0.62 -17.26 -22.66
CA GLN A 135 0.73 -17.84 -22.54
C GLN A 135 1.84 -16.80 -22.76
N SER A 136 1.63 -15.85 -23.67
CA SER A 136 2.57 -14.75 -23.92
C SER A 136 2.84 -13.87 -22.70
N THR A 137 1.85 -13.74 -21.79
CA THR A 137 2.00 -13.02 -20.52
C THR A 137 2.80 -13.84 -19.52
N ILE A 138 2.51 -15.14 -19.40
CA ILE A 138 3.29 -16.05 -18.55
C ILE A 138 4.75 -16.10 -19.01
N ASP A 139 4.99 -16.21 -20.32
CA ASP A 139 6.33 -16.22 -20.90
C ASP A 139 7.06 -14.89 -20.68
N ARG A 140 6.35 -13.76 -20.72
CA ARG A 140 6.90 -12.45 -20.33
C ARG A 140 7.36 -12.48 -18.88
N ASN A 141 6.51 -12.93 -17.96
CA ASN A 141 6.82 -12.96 -16.54
C ASN A 141 8.01 -13.87 -16.23
N HIS A 142 8.09 -15.04 -16.86
CA HIS A 142 9.27 -15.92 -16.79
C HIS A 142 10.54 -15.24 -17.28
N ARG A 143 10.49 -14.40 -18.33
CA ARG A 143 11.65 -13.61 -18.78
C ARG A 143 12.06 -12.56 -17.75
N LEU A 144 11.11 -11.81 -17.18
CA LEU A 144 11.39 -10.80 -16.15
C LEU A 144 12.05 -11.42 -14.92
N TRP A 145 11.56 -12.57 -14.47
CA TRP A 145 12.19 -13.33 -13.38
C TRP A 145 13.60 -13.79 -13.72
N ARG A 146 13.82 -14.28 -14.95
CA ARG A 146 15.14 -14.71 -15.40
C ARG A 146 16.14 -13.55 -15.45
N GLU A 147 15.70 -12.38 -15.91
CA GLU A 147 16.53 -11.17 -15.93
C GLU A 147 16.97 -10.75 -14.51
N LEU A 148 16.07 -10.82 -13.54
CA LEU A 148 16.37 -10.51 -12.13
C LEU A 148 17.31 -11.54 -11.49
N LEU A 149 17.08 -12.83 -11.74
CA LEU A 149 17.81 -13.91 -11.08
C LEU A 149 19.18 -14.21 -11.70
N GLU A 150 19.26 -14.26 -13.03
CA GLU A 150 20.45 -14.72 -13.75
C GLU A 150 21.31 -13.55 -14.23
N ASN A 151 20.67 -12.50 -14.75
CA ASN A 151 21.39 -11.38 -15.34
C ASN A 151 21.69 -10.27 -14.32
N HIS A 152 21.12 -10.37 -13.11
CA HIS A 152 21.15 -9.32 -12.08
C HIS A 152 20.77 -7.95 -12.64
N HIS A 153 19.90 -7.94 -13.64
CA HIS A 153 19.48 -6.77 -14.36
C HIS A 153 17.99 -6.64 -14.13
N ALA A 154 17.55 -5.56 -13.48
CA ALA A 154 16.12 -5.30 -13.51
C ALA A 154 15.71 -5.02 -14.95
N PRO A 155 14.58 -5.57 -15.42
CA PRO A 155 14.05 -5.25 -16.72
C PRO A 155 14.06 -3.73 -16.90
N SER A 156 14.44 -3.25 -18.08
CA SER A 156 14.24 -1.84 -18.42
C SER A 156 12.74 -1.58 -18.42
N PHE A 157 12.20 -1.22 -17.25
CA PHE A 157 10.89 -0.62 -17.16
C PHE A 157 11.01 0.61 -18.05
N ALA A 158 10.32 0.60 -19.20
CA ALA A 158 10.31 1.71 -20.15
C ALA A 158 10.30 3.02 -19.36
N PRO A 159 11.19 4.00 -19.67
CA PRO A 159 11.62 5.03 -18.73
C PRO A 159 10.43 5.56 -17.93
N MET A 160 10.31 5.06 -16.71
CA MET A 160 9.19 5.38 -15.84
C MET A 160 9.42 6.81 -15.40
N SER A 161 8.78 7.77 -16.07
CA SER A 161 8.74 9.13 -15.58
C SER A 161 7.88 9.11 -14.33
N ILE A 162 8.52 9.01 -13.16
CA ILE A 162 7.85 9.21 -11.89
C ILE A 162 7.38 10.66 -11.87
N ARG A 163 6.06 10.86 -11.95
CA ARG A 163 5.42 12.16 -11.78
C ARG A 163 4.72 12.16 -10.42
N GLY A 164 5.29 12.91 -9.49
CA GLY A 164 4.77 13.03 -8.14
C GLY A 164 5.80 12.67 -7.05
N PRO A 165 5.35 12.56 -5.79
CA PRO A 165 3.96 12.67 -5.35
C PRO A 165 3.39 14.06 -5.65
N LEU A 166 2.16 14.14 -6.16
CA LEU A 166 1.48 15.41 -6.37
C LEU A 166 0.96 15.98 -5.04
N MET A 167 0.48 15.08 -4.19
CA MET A 167 -0.07 15.41 -2.88
C MET A 167 1.03 15.35 -1.82
N ASP A 168 1.08 16.35 -0.96
CA ASP A 168 1.94 16.41 0.23
C ASP A 168 1.20 16.05 1.52
N THR A 169 -0.13 15.99 1.48
CA THR A 169 -0.99 15.63 2.60
C THR A 169 -0.92 14.13 2.93
N ARG A 170 -1.13 13.85 4.22
CA ARG A 170 -1.20 12.49 4.78
C ARG A 170 -2.40 12.39 5.71
N TRP A 171 -3.59 12.67 5.19
CA TRP A 171 -4.80 12.65 6.01
C TRP A 171 -5.16 11.23 6.43
N HIS A 172 -5.85 11.12 7.57
CA HIS A 172 -6.22 9.86 8.20
C HIS A 172 -7.74 9.76 8.31
N GLN A 173 -8.25 8.61 8.74
CA GLN A 173 -9.69 8.40 8.96
C GLN A 173 -10.12 8.62 10.42
N SER A 174 -9.22 9.09 11.28
CA SER A 174 -9.42 9.28 12.73
C SER A 174 -9.25 10.75 13.07
N SER A 175 -9.29 11.12 14.36
CA SER A 175 -9.22 12.53 14.75
C SER A 175 -7.95 13.20 14.21
N PRO A 176 -8.04 14.45 13.70
CA PRO A 176 -9.22 15.31 13.70
C PRO A 176 -10.22 15.05 12.56
N TYR A 177 -9.85 14.27 11.54
CA TYR A 177 -10.62 14.13 10.30
C TYR A 177 -12.03 13.59 10.49
N ASN A 178 -12.24 12.74 11.50
CA ASN A 178 -13.55 12.18 11.78
C ASN A 178 -14.35 12.97 12.79
N ASP A 179 -13.94 14.15 13.26
CA ASP A 179 -14.58 14.85 14.39
C ASP A 179 -16.08 15.17 14.17
N PHE A 180 -16.55 15.21 12.91
CA PHE A 180 -17.98 15.34 12.55
C PHE A 180 -18.69 14.02 12.25
N CYS A 181 -17.96 12.91 12.13
CA CYS A 181 -18.57 11.58 11.95
C CYS A 181 -19.40 11.19 13.18
N PRO A 182 -20.46 10.40 13.00
CA PRO A 182 -21.33 9.99 14.10
C PRO A 182 -20.59 9.10 15.13
N ILE A 183 -21.22 8.94 16.29
CA ILE A 183 -20.81 7.95 17.29
C ILE A 183 -21.46 6.62 16.93
N ASP A 184 -20.67 5.56 16.88
CA ASP A 184 -21.13 4.19 16.71
C ASP A 184 -21.95 3.79 17.96
N PRO A 185 -23.23 3.43 17.81
CA PRO A 185 -24.09 3.11 18.93
C PRO A 185 -23.71 1.81 19.65
N GLU A 186 -22.98 0.89 19.00
CA GLU A 186 -22.54 -0.36 19.61
C GLU A 186 -21.34 -0.15 20.53
N THR A 187 -20.35 0.58 20.03
CA THR A 187 -19.05 0.74 20.70
C THR A 187 -18.98 2.00 21.56
N GLY A 188 -19.79 3.02 21.25
CA GLY A 188 -19.69 4.35 21.84
C GLY A 188 -18.50 5.17 21.32
N ASP A 189 -17.73 4.62 20.38
CA ASP A 189 -16.59 5.29 19.75
C ASP A 189 -17.03 6.10 18.54
N ARG A 190 -16.24 7.09 18.16
CA ARG A 190 -16.51 7.86 16.94
C ARG A 190 -16.19 7.03 15.70
N CYS A 191 -17.14 6.96 14.77
CA CYS A 191 -16.95 6.33 13.46
C CYS A 191 -15.74 6.94 12.75
N VAL A 192 -15.02 6.12 11.99
CA VAL A 192 -13.98 6.62 11.09
C VAL A 192 -14.60 7.35 9.90
N VAL A 193 -13.83 8.21 9.23
CA VAL A 193 -14.26 8.90 8.01
C VAL A 193 -14.65 7.93 6.90
N GLY A 194 -13.92 6.83 6.76
CA GLY A 194 -13.99 5.94 5.61
C GLY A 194 -12.90 6.25 4.58
N CYS A 195 -12.37 5.22 3.93
CA CYS A 195 -11.24 5.35 3.01
C CYS A 195 -11.60 6.13 1.74
N THR A 196 -12.81 5.97 1.23
CA THR A 196 -13.31 6.69 0.05
C THR A 196 -13.42 8.19 0.33
N ALA A 197 -14.11 8.57 1.40
CA ALA A 197 -14.26 9.95 1.85
C ALA A 197 -12.90 10.59 2.16
N THR A 198 -12.00 9.88 2.85
CA THR A 198 -10.63 10.38 3.11
C THR A 198 -9.82 10.59 1.82
N SER A 199 -9.99 9.71 0.82
CA SER A 199 -9.31 9.86 -0.47
C SER A 199 -9.84 11.07 -1.23
N MET A 200 -11.17 11.23 -1.28
CA MET A 200 -11.82 12.38 -1.90
C MET A 200 -11.44 13.70 -1.20
N ALA A 201 -11.45 13.72 0.12
CA ALA A 201 -11.07 14.88 0.93
C ALA A 201 -9.64 15.36 0.63
N GLN A 202 -8.68 14.43 0.47
CA GLN A 202 -7.33 14.80 0.09
C GLN A 202 -7.22 15.30 -1.37
N ILE A 203 -8.03 14.78 -2.29
CA ILE A 203 -8.11 15.29 -3.67
C ILE A 203 -8.66 16.72 -3.70
N ILE A 204 -9.75 16.97 -2.95
CA ILE A 204 -10.36 18.30 -2.78
C ILE A 204 -9.33 19.29 -2.22
N ASN A 205 -8.57 18.87 -1.19
CA ASN A 205 -7.52 19.71 -0.62
C ASN A 205 -6.38 19.98 -1.63
N TYR A 206 -5.95 18.99 -2.41
CA TYR A 206 -4.89 19.18 -3.40
C TYR A 206 -5.26 20.21 -4.47
N TRP A 207 -6.51 20.20 -4.93
CA TRP A 207 -7.00 21.16 -5.92
C TRP A 207 -7.46 22.49 -5.34
N GLU A 208 -7.62 22.57 -4.01
CA GLU A 208 -8.24 23.69 -3.31
C GLU A 208 -9.58 24.11 -3.95
N TYR A 209 -10.39 23.12 -4.32
CA TYR A 209 -11.67 23.31 -4.98
C TYR A 209 -12.65 22.17 -4.62
N PRO A 210 -13.95 22.46 -4.40
CA PRO A 210 -14.65 23.74 -4.57
C PRO A 210 -14.47 24.72 -3.39
N THR A 211 -14.87 25.98 -3.56
CA THR A 211 -14.84 26.95 -2.45
C THR A 211 -15.98 26.76 -1.44
N SER A 212 -16.99 25.97 -1.77
CA SER A 212 -18.12 25.61 -0.92
C SER A 212 -18.76 24.31 -1.40
N VAL A 213 -19.49 23.65 -0.51
CA VAL A 213 -20.33 22.47 -0.82
C VAL A 213 -21.67 22.63 -0.11
N HIS A 214 -22.75 22.21 -0.75
CA HIS A 214 -24.09 22.33 -0.20
C HIS A 214 -24.85 21.03 -0.41
N PHE A 215 -25.43 20.55 0.67
CA PHE A 215 -26.31 19.39 0.73
C PHE A 215 -27.64 19.81 1.35
N ASP A 216 -28.71 19.13 0.98
CA ASP A 216 -30.02 19.28 1.58
C ASP A 216 -30.56 17.98 2.18
N ASP A 217 -31.70 18.07 2.86
CA ASP A 217 -32.27 16.94 3.58
C ASP A 217 -32.65 15.77 2.66
N THR A 218 -32.84 15.99 1.36
CA THR A 218 -33.19 14.94 0.39
C THR A 218 -32.04 13.98 0.10
N GLU A 219 -30.81 14.36 0.46
CA GLU A 219 -29.60 13.56 0.32
C GLU A 219 -29.27 12.77 1.60
N SER A 220 -30.07 12.92 2.65
CA SER A 220 -29.90 12.17 3.90
C SER A 220 -30.23 10.69 3.73
N TYR A 221 -29.52 9.82 4.45
CA TYR A 221 -29.65 8.38 4.29
C TYR A 221 -29.39 7.60 5.59
N TRP A 222 -29.89 6.37 5.65
CA TRP A 222 -29.52 5.42 6.70
C TRP A 222 -28.22 4.70 6.32
N SER A 223 -27.26 4.70 7.23
CA SER A 223 -26.06 3.87 7.13
C SER A 223 -26.27 2.58 7.91
N ASP A 224 -26.34 1.46 7.19
CA ASP A 224 -26.52 0.12 7.75
C ASP A 224 -25.18 -0.53 8.15
N SER A 225 -24.14 0.27 8.39
CA SER A 225 -22.80 -0.21 8.77
C SER A 225 -22.64 -0.49 10.27
N THR A 226 -23.66 -0.18 11.07
CA THR A 226 -23.75 -0.40 12.52
C THR A 226 -25.14 -0.94 12.88
N GLU A 227 -25.27 -1.56 14.05
CA GLU A 227 -26.54 -2.01 14.62
C GLU A 227 -26.80 -1.33 15.99
N PRO A 228 -27.75 -0.38 16.10
CA PRO A 228 -28.70 0.03 15.07
C PRO A 228 -28.06 0.87 13.94
N PRO A 229 -28.71 0.94 12.77
CA PRO A 229 -28.33 1.87 11.70
C PRO A 229 -28.29 3.32 12.20
N ILE A 230 -27.42 4.13 11.60
CA ILE A 230 -27.28 5.55 11.92
C ILE A 230 -27.93 6.39 10.81
N TRP A 231 -28.77 7.35 11.19
CA TRP A 231 -29.28 8.37 10.26
C TRP A 231 -28.22 9.43 10.01
N ILE A 232 -27.83 9.60 8.74
CA ILE A 232 -26.88 10.60 8.29
C ILE A 232 -27.65 11.80 7.73
N GLU A 233 -27.59 12.92 8.45
CA GLU A 233 -28.20 14.19 8.04
C GLU A 233 -27.26 14.91 7.06
N ALA A 234 -27.53 14.80 5.76
CA ALA A 234 -26.65 15.32 4.72
C ALA A 234 -26.45 16.85 4.82
N ALA A 235 -27.48 17.60 5.19
CA ALA A 235 -27.41 19.06 5.38
C ALA A 235 -26.33 19.48 6.40
N THR A 236 -25.95 18.62 7.35
CA THR A 236 -24.87 18.90 8.32
C THR A 236 -23.47 18.91 7.69
N ALA A 237 -23.34 18.37 6.47
CA ALA A 237 -22.11 18.35 5.70
C ALA A 237 -21.94 19.59 4.79
N THR A 238 -22.90 20.52 4.78
CA THR A 238 -22.79 21.79 4.04
C THR A 238 -21.66 22.66 4.60
N ILE A 239 -20.81 23.16 3.70
CA ILE A 239 -19.72 24.09 4.01
C ILE A 239 -19.87 25.33 3.12
N GLU A 240 -20.33 26.44 3.71
CA GLU A 240 -20.56 27.71 3.01
C GLU A 240 -19.30 28.34 2.43
N SER A 241 -18.15 28.11 3.08
CA SER A 241 -16.84 28.56 2.61
C SER A 241 -15.75 27.63 3.14
N ILE A 242 -14.99 27.05 2.22
CA ILE A 242 -13.86 26.18 2.51
C ILE A 242 -12.59 27.03 2.55
N ASP A 243 -11.96 27.09 3.72
CA ASP A 243 -10.67 27.74 3.92
C ASP A 243 -9.55 26.70 3.85
N TYR A 244 -8.91 26.60 2.68
CA TYR A 244 -7.81 25.69 2.44
C TYR A 244 -6.50 26.09 3.13
N ASN A 245 -6.41 27.30 3.69
CA ASN A 245 -5.16 27.90 4.17
C ASN A 245 -5.26 28.47 5.60
N GLY A 246 -6.31 28.12 6.34
CA GLY A 246 -6.58 28.64 7.69
C GLY A 246 -5.52 28.32 8.76
N ALA A 247 -4.61 27.39 8.48
CA ALA A 247 -3.43 27.07 9.30
C ALA A 247 -2.11 27.25 8.52
N GLY A 248 -2.01 28.34 7.74
CA GLY A 248 -0.82 28.69 6.96
C GLY A 248 -0.99 28.31 5.49
N VAL A 249 -0.46 27.16 5.09
CA VAL A 249 -0.61 26.60 3.73
C VAL A 249 -1.52 25.37 3.68
N HIS A 250 -2.26 25.14 4.77
CA HIS A 250 -3.14 23.99 4.94
C HIS A 250 -4.40 24.40 5.72
N PRO A 251 -5.51 23.64 5.60
CA PRO A 251 -6.69 23.90 6.40
C PRO A 251 -6.39 23.64 7.88
N ASP A 252 -7.14 24.31 8.76
CA ASP A 252 -7.12 23.98 10.18
C ASP A 252 -7.76 22.60 10.45
N ASN A 253 -7.67 22.12 11.69
CA ASN A 253 -8.18 20.78 12.04
C ASN A 253 -9.70 20.67 11.88
N ARG A 254 -10.45 21.75 12.15
CA ARG A 254 -11.91 21.74 12.02
C ARG A 254 -12.30 21.69 10.54
N MET A 255 -11.62 22.43 9.68
CA MET A 255 -11.86 22.42 8.24
C MET A 255 -11.45 21.09 7.60
N LYS A 256 -10.35 20.47 8.04
CA LYS A 256 -10.00 19.09 7.65
C LYS A 256 -11.13 18.12 7.97
N ALA A 257 -11.68 18.19 9.18
CA ALA A 257 -12.81 17.36 9.58
C ALA A 257 -14.07 17.62 8.76
N ALA A 258 -14.37 18.90 8.48
CA ALA A 258 -15.54 19.29 7.68
C ALA A 258 -15.42 18.79 6.24
N ILE A 259 -14.28 19.00 5.59
CA ILE A 259 -14.01 18.49 4.23
C ILE A 259 -14.11 16.97 4.22
N SER A 260 -13.57 16.28 5.24
CA SER A 260 -13.67 14.82 5.35
C SER A 260 -15.10 14.31 5.57
N TRP A 261 -15.95 15.07 6.26
CA TRP A 261 -17.36 14.72 6.45
C TRP A 261 -18.21 14.93 5.20
N ALA A 262 -17.88 15.94 4.42
CA ALA A 262 -18.58 16.29 3.18
C ALA A 262 -18.17 15.46 1.95
N ALA A 263 -17.08 14.69 2.04
CA ALA A 263 -16.45 13.96 0.94
C ALA A 263 -16.98 12.53 0.78
#